data_AF-A0A924N4A5-F1
#
_entry.id   AF-A0A924N4A5-F1
#
_cell.length_a   1.000
_cell.length_b   1.000
_cell.length_c   1.000
_cell.angle_alpha   90.00
_cell.angle_beta   90.00
_cell.angle_gamma   90.00
#
_symmetry.space_group_name_H-M   'P 1'
#
loop_
_entity.id
_entity.type
_entity.pdbx_description
1 polymer ?
#
loop_
_entity_poly.entity_id
_entity_poly.type
_entity_poly.pdbx_seq_one_letter_code
_entity_poly.pdbx_strand_id
1 'polypeptide(L)'
;MPFWSSDSSLIAFTRKHDGNNVDVYTIRPGGTDARQLTTTPANDAHAVWTADSKYLLWNSGMNGFKDEAALYDNTFQPYGGIFIMRADGTDKCQLTDSPCEDGMPRFVAKPGAPS
;
A
#
# COMPACT_ATOMS: atom_id res chain seq x y z
N MET A 1 2.48 7.18 7.38
CA MET A 1 1.64 6.80 8.54
C MET A 1 1.81 5.30 8.76
N PRO A 2 2.15 4.84 9.99
CA PRO A 2 2.30 3.42 10.27
C PRO A 2 0.96 2.75 10.65
N PHE A 3 0.77 1.49 10.27
CA PHE A 3 -0.40 0.67 10.59
C PHE A 3 -0.01 -0.71 11.09
N TRP A 4 -0.59 -1.13 12.20
CA TRP A 4 -0.45 -2.49 12.72
C TRP A 4 -1.32 -3.46 11.92
N SER A 5 -0.81 -4.66 11.70
CA SER A 5 -1.64 -5.80 11.29
C SER A 5 -2.59 -6.18 12.43
N SER A 6 -3.73 -6.78 12.11
CA SER A 6 -4.74 -7.16 13.11
C SER A 6 -4.22 -8.21 14.10
N ASP A 7 -3.33 -9.10 13.63
CA ASP A 7 -2.65 -10.11 14.45
C ASP A 7 -1.47 -9.53 15.27
N SER A 8 -1.22 -8.23 15.17
CA SER A 8 -0.11 -7.51 15.83
C SER A 8 1.29 -8.04 15.50
N SER A 9 1.46 -8.83 14.44
CA SER A 9 2.75 -9.43 14.06
C SER A 9 3.64 -8.49 13.25
N LEU A 10 3.05 -7.49 12.57
CA LEU A 10 3.74 -6.57 11.67
C LEU A 10 3.20 -5.14 11.78
N ILE A 11 4.05 -4.18 11.44
CA ILE A 11 3.72 -2.77 11.23
C ILE A 11 4.05 -2.44 9.78
N ALA A 12 3.07 -1.98 9.01
CA ALA A 12 3.28 -1.41 7.69
C ALA A 12 3.58 0.09 7.81
N PHE A 13 4.54 0.60 7.04
CA PHE A 13 4.88 2.01 7.00
C PHE A 13 5.44 2.38 5.63
N THR A 14 5.54 3.67 5.35
CA THR A 14 6.18 4.16 4.13
C THR A 14 7.53 4.78 4.45
N ARG A 15 8.51 4.56 3.57
CA ARG A 15 9.84 5.17 3.66
C ARG A 15 10.11 5.93 2.36
N LYS A 16 10.47 7.20 2.51
CA LYS A 16 10.96 8.00 1.40
C LYS A 16 12.42 7.65 1.11
N HIS A 17 12.74 7.49 -0.17
CA HIS A 17 14.10 7.28 -0.67
C HIS A 17 14.69 8.60 -1.21
N ASP A 18 15.95 8.57 -1.63
CA ASP A 18 16.56 9.71 -2.31
C ASP A 18 15.74 10.11 -3.54
N GLY A 19 15.53 11.41 -3.72
CA GLY A 19 14.60 11.94 -4.73
C GLY A 19 13.17 12.03 -4.22
N ASN A 20 12.20 11.64 -5.06
CA ASN A 20 10.77 11.78 -4.79
C ASN A 20 10.04 10.46 -4.58
N ASN A 21 10.74 9.32 -4.69
CA ASN A 21 10.15 8.00 -4.56
C ASN A 21 9.86 7.62 -3.10
N VAL A 22 8.74 6.94 -2.86
CA VAL A 22 8.31 6.43 -1.56
C VAL A 22 7.89 4.97 -1.75
N ASP A 23 8.38 4.10 -0.87
CA ASP A 23 8.08 2.68 -0.91
C ASP A 23 7.35 2.22 0.37
N VAL A 24 6.57 1.15 0.22
CA VAL A 24 5.87 0.46 1.32
C VAL A 24 6.79 -0.58 1.95
N TYR A 25 6.85 -0.56 3.27
CA TYR A 25 7.64 -1.45 4.10
C TYR A 25 6.78 -2.13 5.16
N THR A 26 7.28 -3.25 5.66
CA THR A 26 6.83 -3.87 6.91
C THR A 26 7.98 -4.03 7.90
N ILE A 27 7.67 -4.11 9.18
CA ILE A 27 8.64 -4.35 10.27
C ILE A 27 7.95 -5.08 11.41
N ARG A 28 8.69 -5.89 12.18
CA ARG A 28 8.15 -6.52 13.39
C ARG A 28 8.04 -5.51 14.55
N PRO A 29 7.14 -5.75 15.52
CA PRO A 29 6.93 -4.91 16.70
C PRO A 29 8.16 -4.61 17.59
N GLY A 30 9.31 -5.24 17.38
CA GLY A 30 10.57 -4.93 18.08
C GLY A 30 11.54 -4.06 17.28
N GLY A 31 11.13 -3.55 16.10
CA GLY A 31 12.02 -2.83 15.19
C GLY A 31 12.97 -3.74 14.39
N THR A 32 12.69 -5.04 14.34
CA THR A 32 13.48 -6.03 13.59
C THR A 32 12.78 -6.45 12.31
N ASP A 33 13.52 -7.09 11.40
CA ASP A 33 12.97 -7.69 10.18
C ASP A 33 12.23 -6.67 9.28
N ALA A 34 12.84 -5.49 9.12
CA ALA A 34 12.32 -4.47 8.22
C ALA A 34 12.46 -4.94 6.76
N ARG A 35 11.34 -5.02 6.05
CA ARG A 35 11.28 -5.52 4.67
C ARG A 35 10.65 -4.48 3.74
N GLN A 36 11.33 -4.21 2.63
CA GLN A 36 10.79 -3.43 1.52
C GLN A 36 9.83 -4.32 0.72
N LEU A 37 8.58 -3.88 0.55
CA LEU A 37 7.55 -4.64 -0.19
C LEU A 37 7.36 -4.15 -1.63
N THR A 38 7.61 -2.86 -1.87
CA THR A 38 7.57 -2.24 -3.20
C THR A 38 8.92 -1.69 -3.59
N THR A 39 9.21 -1.66 -4.89
CA THR A 39 10.48 -1.17 -5.44
C THR A 39 10.24 -0.47 -6.76
N THR A 40 9.09 0.20 -6.90
CA THR A 40 8.73 0.83 -8.18
C THR A 40 9.27 2.25 -8.24
N PRO A 41 9.41 2.82 -9.44
CA PRO A 41 9.76 4.23 -9.57
C PRO A 41 8.59 5.17 -9.24
N ALA A 42 7.39 4.65 -9.00
CA ALA A 42 6.21 5.42 -8.63
C ALA A 42 6.09 5.56 -7.10
N ASN A 43 5.37 6.59 -6.64
CA ASN A 43 5.06 6.72 -5.23
C ASN A 43 4.09 5.63 -4.75
N ASP A 44 4.59 4.73 -3.91
CA ASP A 44 3.84 3.65 -3.27
C ASP A 44 3.52 4.05 -1.81
N ALA A 45 2.24 4.30 -1.51
CA ALA A 45 1.84 4.70 -0.16
C ALA A 45 0.40 4.29 0.22
N HIS A 46 -0.08 4.85 1.34
CA HIS A 46 -1.43 4.63 1.89
C HIS A 46 -1.76 3.15 2.14
N ALA A 47 -0.77 2.40 2.59
CA ALA A 47 -0.90 0.97 2.85
C ALA A 47 -1.85 0.67 4.03
N VAL A 48 -2.68 -0.36 3.89
CA VAL A 48 -3.57 -0.89 4.93
C VAL A 48 -3.65 -2.41 4.90
N TRP A 49 -3.84 -3.02 6.08
CA TRP A 49 -3.99 -4.46 6.22
C TRP A 49 -5.43 -4.93 6.00
N THR A 50 -5.58 -6.13 5.45
CA THR A 50 -6.83 -6.89 5.56
C THR A 50 -7.04 -7.37 7.00
N ALA A 51 -8.31 -7.60 7.40
CA ALA A 51 -8.60 -8.04 8.77
C ALA A 51 -7.90 -9.35 9.16
N ASP A 52 -7.70 -10.26 8.21
CA ASP A 52 -7.01 -11.52 8.42
C ASP A 52 -5.47 -11.40 8.43
N SER A 53 -4.93 -10.19 8.28
CA SER A 53 -3.49 -9.89 8.25
C SER A 53 -2.70 -10.58 7.13
N LYS A 54 -3.37 -11.20 6.16
CA LYS A 54 -2.70 -11.94 5.06
C LYS A 54 -2.33 -11.06 3.88
N TYR A 55 -3.03 -9.94 3.71
CA TYR A 55 -2.85 -9.06 2.57
C TYR A 55 -2.72 -7.60 3.00
N LEU A 56 -2.09 -6.84 2.11
CA LEU A 56 -1.95 -5.39 2.20
C LEU A 56 -2.55 -4.78 0.94
N LEU A 57 -3.39 -3.76 1.12
CA LEU A 57 -3.78 -2.87 0.03
C LEU A 57 -2.90 -1.62 0.06
N TRP A 58 -2.54 -1.06 -1.09
CA TRP A 58 -1.82 0.20 -1.18
C TRP A 58 -2.20 0.97 -2.46
N ASN A 59 -1.90 2.26 -2.50
CA ASN A 59 -2.05 3.07 -3.69
C ASN A 59 -0.72 3.14 -4.45
N SER A 60 -0.77 2.97 -5.78
CA SER A 60 0.42 2.98 -6.63
C SER A 60 0.16 3.47 -8.05
N GLY A 61 1.13 4.19 -8.59
CA GLY A 61 1.24 4.51 -10.02
C GLY A 61 2.03 3.48 -10.83
N MET A 62 2.33 2.28 -10.30
CA MET A 62 3.26 1.32 -10.92
C MET A 62 2.92 0.87 -12.36
N ASN A 63 1.65 0.99 -12.75
CA ASN A 63 1.18 0.65 -14.10
C ASN A 63 0.99 1.87 -15.02
N GLY A 64 1.41 3.06 -14.58
CA GLY A 64 1.18 4.32 -15.27
C GLY A 64 -0.24 4.88 -15.09
N PHE A 65 -0.41 6.13 -15.49
CA PHE A 65 -1.67 6.88 -15.37
C PHE A 65 -2.47 6.80 -16.67
N LYS A 66 -3.76 6.48 -16.58
CA LYS A 66 -4.71 6.60 -17.70
C LYS A 66 -5.51 7.87 -17.48
N ASP A 67 -5.42 8.81 -18.42
CA ASP A 67 -6.19 10.06 -18.58
C ASP A 67 -6.82 10.67 -17.31
N GLU A 68 -6.27 11.84 -16.92
CA GLU A 68 -6.63 12.72 -15.79
C GLU A 68 -6.10 12.35 -14.39
N ALA A 69 -4.79 12.51 -14.17
CA ALA A 69 -4.25 13.39 -13.11
C ALA A 69 -2.71 13.33 -13.14
N ALA A 70 -2.11 14.44 -13.56
CA ALA A 70 -0.68 14.72 -13.55
C ALA A 70 0.23 13.76 -14.36
N LEU A 71 0.79 14.29 -15.44
CA LEU A 71 2.03 13.81 -16.10
C LEU A 71 3.27 13.89 -15.17
N TYR A 72 3.10 13.73 -13.86
CA TYR A 72 4.12 13.89 -12.84
C TYR A 72 4.07 12.68 -11.91
N ASP A 73 5.08 11.82 -11.99
CA ASP A 73 5.35 10.72 -11.04
C ASP A 73 5.65 11.20 -9.61
N ASN A 74 5.80 12.53 -9.43
CA ASN A 74 6.37 13.17 -8.25
C ASN A 74 5.37 14.01 -7.45
N THR A 75 4.08 13.71 -7.53
CA THR A 75 3.07 14.36 -6.69
C THR A 75 3.23 13.97 -5.23
N PHE A 76 2.96 14.90 -4.32
CA PHE A 76 3.09 14.70 -2.87
C PHE A 76 2.16 13.61 -2.31
N GLN A 77 1.08 13.30 -3.02
CA GLN A 77 0.20 12.17 -2.74
C GLN A 77 0.25 11.22 -3.94
N PRO A 78 0.25 9.90 -3.72
CA PRO A 78 0.21 8.95 -4.82
C PRO A 78 -1.13 9.12 -5.55
N TYR A 79 -1.09 9.69 -6.75
CA TYR A 79 -2.12 9.39 -7.72
C TYR A 79 -1.82 7.95 -8.15
N GLY A 80 -2.85 7.12 -8.30
CA GLY A 80 -2.65 5.72 -8.66
C GLY A 80 -3.87 4.87 -8.41
N GLY A 81 -3.84 3.65 -8.93
CA GLY A 81 -4.84 2.63 -8.63
C GLY A 81 -4.62 2.05 -7.23
N ILE A 82 -5.65 1.39 -6.71
CA ILE A 82 -5.53 0.51 -5.54
C ILE A 82 -4.98 -0.82 -6.01
N PHE A 83 -3.97 -1.31 -5.32
CA PHE A 83 -3.38 -2.63 -5.50
C PHE A 83 -3.54 -3.45 -4.22
N ILE A 84 -3.40 -4.77 -4.36
CA ILE A 84 -3.36 -5.74 -3.26
C ILE A 84 -2.18 -6.70 -3.45
N MET A 85 -1.55 -7.08 -2.34
CA MET A 85 -0.43 -8.03 -2.31
C MET A 85 -0.49 -8.82 -1.01
N ARG A 86 0.21 -9.96 -0.98
CA ARG A 86 0.41 -10.71 0.27
C ARG A 86 1.26 -9.91 1.25
N ALA A 87 1.15 -10.24 2.54
CA ALA A 87 1.91 -9.61 3.64
C ALA A 87 3.44 -9.65 3.45
N ASP A 88 3.95 -10.62 2.70
CA ASP A 88 5.36 -10.77 2.34
C ASP A 88 5.75 -10.01 1.05
N GLY A 89 4.81 -9.32 0.42
CA GLY A 89 5.02 -8.53 -0.79
C GLY A 89 4.90 -9.30 -2.10
N THR A 90 4.52 -10.59 -2.10
CA THR A 90 4.26 -11.34 -3.34
C THR A 90 2.82 -11.15 -3.83
N ASP A 91 2.51 -11.69 -5.01
CA ASP A 91 1.18 -11.70 -5.64
C ASP A 91 0.52 -10.32 -5.75
N LYS A 92 1.28 -9.33 -6.22
CA LYS A 92 0.80 -7.98 -6.47
C LYS A 92 -0.25 -7.99 -7.59
N CYS A 93 -1.40 -7.40 -7.35
CA CYS A 93 -2.51 -7.31 -8.29
C CYS A 93 -3.20 -5.94 -8.20
N GLN A 94 -3.62 -5.38 -9.32
CA GLN A 94 -4.39 -4.13 -9.37
C GLN A 94 -5.88 -4.43 -9.12
N LEU A 95 -6.50 -3.71 -8.18
CA LEU A 95 -7.92 -3.84 -7.83
C LEU A 95 -8.80 -2.80 -8.48
N THR A 96 -8.28 -1.59 -8.73
CA THR A 96 -9.03 -0.52 -9.39
C THR A 96 -8.35 -0.06 -10.67
N ASP A 97 -9.16 0.15 -11.71
CA ASP A 97 -8.76 0.70 -13.00
C ASP A 97 -9.82 1.73 -13.40
N SER A 98 -9.79 2.89 -12.73
CA SER A 98 -10.74 3.98 -12.94
C SER A 98 -9.99 5.30 -13.17
N PRO A 99 -10.57 6.26 -13.90
CA PRO A 99 -9.97 7.58 -14.14
C PRO A 99 -10.00 8.52 -12.91
N CYS A 100 -10.50 8.06 -11.75
CA CYS A 100 -10.67 8.87 -10.55
C CYS A 100 -9.68 8.48 -9.45
N GLU A 101 -9.35 9.44 -8.58
CA GLU A 101 -8.54 9.20 -7.37
C GLU A 101 -9.23 8.21 -6.43
N ASP A 102 -8.57 7.08 -6.17
CA ASP A 102 -8.97 6.15 -5.12
C ASP A 102 -8.19 6.45 -3.83
N GLY A 103 -8.88 7.09 -2.87
CA GLY A 103 -8.33 7.44 -1.56
C GLY A 103 -7.96 6.24 -0.69
N MET A 104 -7.40 6.51 0.49
CA MET A 104 -6.90 5.49 1.42
C MET A 104 -7.93 4.37 1.66
N PRO A 105 -7.66 3.12 1.26
CA PRO A 105 -8.58 2.03 1.50
C PRO A 105 -8.76 1.80 3.00
N ARG A 106 -9.95 1.39 3.42
CA ARG A 106 -10.20 0.96 4.79
C ARG A 106 -10.92 -0.38 4.74
N PHE A 107 -10.37 -1.38 5.42
CA PHE A 107 -11.10 -2.61 5.61
C PHE A 107 -12.16 -2.42 6.71
N VAL A 108 -13.41 -2.78 6.40
CA VAL A 108 -14.50 -2.86 7.39
C VAL A 108 -14.95 -4.31 7.41
N ALA A 109 -14.75 -4.98 8.55
CA ALA A 109 -15.29 -6.33 8.73
C ALA A 109 -16.82 -6.29 8.64
N LYS A 110 -17.41 -7.23 7.89
CA LYS A 110 -18.87 -7.43 7.96
C LYS A 110 -19.23 -7.86 9.39
N PRO A 111 -20.27 -7.27 10.01
CA PRO A 111 -20.75 -7.78 11.29
C PRO A 111 -21.14 -9.25 11.15
N GLY A 112 -20.48 -10.14 11.91
CA GLY A 112 -20.87 -11.55 12.04
C GLY A 112 -20.04 -12.60 11.27
N ALA A 113 -18.90 -12.26 10.68
CA ALA A 113 -17.96 -13.29 10.20
C ALA A 113 -17.11 -13.82 11.37
N PRO A 114 -16.98 -15.15 11.57
CA PRO A 114 -16.17 -15.70 12.66
C PRO A 114 -14.68 -15.40 12.46
N SER A 115 -14.01 -15.18 13.60
CA SER A 115 -12.58 -14.85 13.74
C SER A 115 -11.64 -15.88 13.16
#